data_AF-A0A1B9YPH5-F1
#
_entry.id   AF-A0A1B9YPH5-F1
#
_cell.length_a   1.000
_cell.length_b   1.000
_cell.length_c   1.000
_cell.angle_alpha   90.00
_cell.angle_beta   90.00
_cell.angle_gamma   90.00
#
_symmetry.space_group_name_H-M   'P 1'
#
loop_
_entity.id
_entity.type
_entity.pdbx_description
1 polymer ?
#
loop_
_entity_poly.entity_id
_entity_poly.type
_entity_poly.pdbx_seq_one_letter_code
_entity_poly.pdbx_strand_id
1 'polypeptide(L)'
;MRTIVCMLVAVAALTAGYPQAAHGQVRAKAAVTCVSAGQVLEYDCTIRLANARSGEPLSGLTVSVGADMPSMPGMHNVRAVKATEQAEKGAYKVRLELEMHGDWAVQIDLRGAVRDRVISMLRFEEADVTDVKPSSGRRGH
;
A
#
# COMPACT_ATOMS: atom_id res chain seq x y z
N MET A 1 -42.53 -23.55 64.17
CA MET A 1 -41.39 -22.77 63.63
C MET A 1 -41.44 -22.88 62.11
N ARG A 2 -41.81 -21.80 61.42
CA ARG A 2 -42.15 -21.80 59.99
C ARG A 2 -41.08 -21.06 59.18
N THR A 3 -40.61 -21.77 58.15
CA THR A 3 -40.17 -21.31 56.82
C THR A 3 -38.94 -20.41 56.68
N ILE A 4 -37.88 -21.09 56.22
CA ILE A 4 -36.80 -20.60 55.35
C ILE A 4 -37.39 -19.84 54.15
N VAL A 5 -36.87 -18.66 53.85
CA VAL A 5 -37.05 -17.98 52.57
C VAL A 5 -35.66 -17.75 51.98
N CYS A 6 -35.26 -18.64 51.07
CA CYS A 6 -34.13 -18.43 50.17
C CYS A 6 -34.49 -17.32 49.19
N MET A 7 -33.89 -16.14 49.36
CA MET A 7 -33.98 -15.06 48.38
C MET A 7 -32.98 -15.35 47.24
N LEU A 8 -33.48 -15.93 46.15
CA LEU A 8 -32.76 -16.04 44.89
C LEU A 8 -32.74 -14.66 44.22
N VAL A 9 -31.61 -13.96 44.29
CA VAL A 9 -31.37 -12.75 43.48
C VAL A 9 -30.85 -13.19 42.12
N ALA A 10 -31.74 -13.23 41.12
CA ALA A 10 -31.36 -13.41 39.73
C ALA A 10 -30.81 -12.09 39.18
N VAL A 11 -29.49 -11.95 39.09
CA VAL A 11 -28.84 -10.84 38.38
C VAL A 11 -28.85 -11.17 36.89
N ALA A 12 -29.82 -10.63 36.16
CA ALA A 12 -29.84 -10.67 34.71
C ALA A 12 -28.76 -9.73 34.15
N ALA A 13 -27.60 -10.29 33.81
CA ALA A 13 -26.55 -9.57 33.08
C ALA A 13 -27.02 -9.30 31.64
N LEU A 14 -27.57 -8.11 31.39
CA LEU A 14 -27.79 -7.57 30.05
C LEU A 14 -26.42 -7.25 29.43
N THR A 15 -25.80 -8.25 28.82
CA THR A 15 -24.66 -8.02 27.91
C THR A 15 -25.21 -7.37 26.65
N ALA A 16 -25.36 -6.05 26.67
CA ALA A 16 -25.55 -5.26 25.47
C ALA A 16 -24.35 -5.53 24.56
N GLY A 17 -24.58 -6.23 23.45
CA GLY A 17 -23.59 -6.49 22.43
C GLY A 17 -23.14 -5.15 21.83
N TYR A 18 -22.02 -4.64 22.31
CA TYR A 18 -21.32 -3.57 21.63
C TYR A 18 -20.94 -4.12 20.24
N PRO A 19 -21.27 -3.43 19.14
CA PRO A 19 -20.70 -3.79 17.86
C PRO A 19 -19.19 -3.59 17.99
N GLN A 20 -18.46 -4.69 18.11
CA GLN A 20 -17.03 -4.68 17.85
C GLN A 20 -16.91 -4.25 16.40
N ALA A 21 -16.56 -2.98 16.18
CA ALA A 21 -16.09 -2.53 14.89
C ALA A 21 -14.97 -3.49 14.53
N ALA A 22 -15.23 -4.38 13.56
CA ALA A 22 -14.22 -5.28 13.06
C ALA A 22 -13.08 -4.39 12.58
N HIS A 23 -11.97 -4.37 13.31
CA HIS A 23 -10.74 -3.70 12.90
C HIS A 23 -10.21 -4.46 11.69
N GLY A 24 -10.84 -4.23 10.53
CA GLY A 24 -10.35 -4.72 9.26
C GLY A 24 -8.94 -4.19 9.09
N GLN A 25 -7.99 -5.07 8.81
CA GLN A 25 -6.61 -4.66 8.54
C GLN A 25 -6.62 -3.57 7.47
N VAL A 26 -6.03 -2.42 7.79
CA VAL A 26 -5.88 -1.32 6.84
C VAL A 26 -5.08 -1.83 5.66
N ARG A 27 -5.67 -1.80 4.47
CA ARG A 27 -5.01 -2.11 3.20
C ARG A 27 -4.64 -0.83 2.51
N ALA A 28 -3.40 -0.74 2.01
CA ALA A 28 -2.96 0.43 1.27
C ALA A 28 -3.34 0.30 -0.21
N LYS A 29 -3.70 1.43 -0.81
CA LYS A 29 -3.63 1.63 -2.26
C LYS A 29 -2.59 2.71 -2.56
N ALA A 30 -1.89 2.57 -3.66
CA ALA A 30 -0.91 3.54 -4.12
C ALA A 30 -1.27 4.02 -5.53
N ALA A 31 -1.21 5.33 -5.75
CA ALA A 31 -1.08 5.91 -7.08
C ALA A 31 0.36 6.42 -7.22
N VAL A 32 1.02 6.04 -8.31
CA VAL A 32 2.42 6.38 -8.57
C VAL A 32 2.47 7.24 -9.83
N THR A 33 3.16 8.37 -9.73
CA THR A 33 3.42 9.25 -10.86
C THR A 33 4.91 9.53 -10.90
N CYS A 34 5.54 9.37 -12.05
CA CYS A 34 6.97 9.58 -12.20
C CYS A 34 7.23 10.50 -13.40
N VAL A 35 8.26 11.33 -13.28
CA VAL A 35 8.75 12.19 -14.37
C VAL A 35 10.26 12.02 -14.48
N SER A 36 10.82 12.20 -15.68
CA SER A 36 12.28 12.19 -15.87
C SER A 36 12.94 13.23 -14.96
N ALA A 37 14.02 12.84 -14.28
CA ALA A 37 14.81 13.71 -13.42
C ALA A 37 15.92 14.47 -14.19
N GLY A 38 15.89 14.42 -15.53
CA GLY A 38 16.86 15.09 -16.40
C GLY A 38 18.16 14.31 -16.64
N GLN A 39 18.31 13.13 -16.04
CA GLN A 39 19.35 12.16 -16.37
C GLN A 39 18.70 10.89 -16.96
N VAL A 40 19.45 10.19 -17.79
CA VAL A 40 18.99 8.93 -18.42
C VAL A 40 18.65 7.93 -17.32
N LEU A 41 17.44 7.36 -17.38
CA LEU A 41 16.91 6.35 -16.46
C LEU A 41 16.74 6.80 -15.00
N GLU A 42 16.84 8.10 -14.72
CA GLU A 42 16.48 8.66 -13.41
C GLU A 42 15.08 9.27 -13.45
N TYR A 43 14.26 8.92 -12.45
CA TYR A 43 12.88 9.38 -12.37
C TYR A 43 12.55 9.90 -10.97
N ASP A 44 11.97 11.10 -10.91
CA ASP A 44 11.36 11.64 -9.70
C ASP A 44 9.93 11.15 -9.60
N CYS A 45 9.67 10.27 -8.64
CA CYS A 45 8.37 9.66 -8.42
C CYS A 45 7.67 10.24 -7.19
N THR A 46 6.37 10.48 -7.33
CA THR A 46 5.44 10.78 -6.23
C THR A 46 4.50 9.61 -6.02
N ILE A 47 4.48 9.09 -4.80
CA ILE A 47 3.61 8.01 -4.34
C ILE A 47 2.53 8.62 -3.46
N ARG A 48 1.27 8.45 -3.85
CA ARG A 48 0.09 8.86 -3.06
C ARG A 48 -0.53 7.62 -2.42
N LEU A 49 -0.40 7.52 -1.11
CA LEU A 49 -0.91 6.41 -0.31
C LEU A 49 -2.24 6.76 0.34
N ALA A 50 -3.19 5.84 0.25
CA ALA A 50 -4.47 5.95 0.91
C ALA A 50 -4.95 4.59 1.44
N ASN A 51 -5.83 4.62 2.44
CA ASN A 51 -6.59 3.46 2.83
C ASN A 51 -7.47 3.03 1.65
N ALA A 52 -7.34 1.78 1.21
CA ALA A 52 -8.06 1.27 0.05
C ALA A 52 -9.59 1.32 0.23
N ARG A 53 -10.07 1.21 1.48
CA ARG A 53 -11.50 1.21 1.82
C ARG A 53 -12.05 2.62 2.06
N SER A 54 -11.40 3.41 2.93
CA SER A 54 -11.92 4.74 3.29
C SER A 54 -11.47 5.85 2.34
N GLY A 55 -10.37 5.65 1.61
CA GLY A 55 -9.75 6.68 0.78
C GLY A 55 -8.93 7.70 1.57
N GLU A 56 -8.88 7.61 2.89
CA GLU A 56 -8.11 8.52 3.74
C GLU A 56 -6.60 8.40 3.46
N PRO A 57 -5.86 9.51 3.42
CA PRO A 57 -4.42 9.48 3.14
C PRO A 57 -3.64 8.80 4.27
N LEU A 58 -2.65 7.98 3.91
CA LEU A 58 -1.80 7.27 4.86
C LEU A 58 -0.46 8.00 5.06
N SER A 59 -0.36 8.77 6.14
CA SER A 59 0.80 9.60 6.52
C SER A 59 1.61 8.98 7.67
N GLY A 60 2.82 9.48 7.91
CA GLY A 60 3.70 9.05 9.01
C GLY A 60 4.25 7.63 8.86
N LEU A 61 4.24 7.08 7.65
CA LEU A 61 4.76 5.75 7.38
C LEU A 61 6.24 5.82 7.00
N THR A 62 6.98 4.77 7.33
CA THR A 62 8.26 4.52 6.65
C THR A 62 7.96 3.84 5.33
N VAL A 63 8.24 4.53 4.23
CA VAL A 63 8.02 4.05 2.87
C VAL A 63 9.36 3.80 2.20
N SER A 64 9.52 2.60 1.64
CA SER A 64 10.66 2.27 0.77
C SER A 64 10.16 1.75 -0.57
N VAL A 65 10.83 2.16 -1.63
CA VAL A 65 10.43 1.85 -3.01
C VAL A 65 11.58 1.18 -3.73
N GLY A 66 11.34 -0.03 -4.24
CA GLY A 66 12.23 -0.73 -5.17
C GLY A 66 11.47 -1.08 -6.44
N ALA A 67 12.12 -1.76 -7.38
CA ALA A 67 11.47 -2.20 -8.61
C ALA A 67 12.14 -3.48 -9.14
N ASP A 68 11.36 -4.37 -9.73
CA ASP A 68 11.86 -5.55 -10.44
C ASP A 68 11.37 -5.54 -11.88
N MET A 69 12.21 -5.93 -12.84
CA MET A 69 11.79 -6.09 -14.23
C MET A 69 11.16 -7.49 -14.43
N PRO A 70 9.85 -7.63 -14.71
CA PRO A 70 9.18 -8.93 -14.72
C PRO A 70 9.58 -9.84 -15.87
N SER A 71 10.08 -9.30 -16.98
CA SER A 71 10.55 -10.09 -18.13
C SER A 71 11.83 -10.86 -17.84
N MET A 72 12.63 -10.39 -16.87
CA MET A 72 13.87 -11.03 -16.42
C MET A 72 13.95 -11.03 -14.88
N PRO A 73 13.12 -11.83 -14.20
CA PRO A 73 13.01 -11.79 -12.75
C PRO A 73 14.34 -12.05 -12.03
N GLY A 74 14.69 -11.19 -11.08
CA GLY A 74 15.89 -11.32 -10.24
C GLY A 74 17.21 -10.96 -10.93
N MET A 75 17.19 -10.59 -12.21
CA MET A 75 18.38 -10.13 -12.95
C MET A 75 18.50 -8.61 -13.00
N HIS A 76 17.36 -7.92 -13.10
CA HIS A 76 17.29 -6.46 -13.11
C HIS A 76 16.38 -6.01 -11.98
N ASN A 77 17.00 -5.52 -10.91
CA ASN A 77 16.30 -5.08 -9.71
C ASN A 77 16.88 -3.77 -9.17
N VAL A 78 15.99 -2.84 -8.85
CA VAL A 78 16.35 -1.60 -8.15
C VAL A 78 16.26 -1.87 -6.66
N ARG A 79 17.37 -1.67 -5.95
CA ARG A 79 17.40 -1.75 -4.49
C ARG A 79 16.40 -0.76 -3.90
N ALA A 80 15.66 -1.20 -2.87
CA ALA A 80 14.71 -0.35 -2.19
C ALA A 80 15.38 0.91 -1.59
N VAL A 81 14.89 2.07 -2.01
CA VAL A 81 15.29 3.39 -1.51
C VAL A 81 14.19 3.99 -0.66
N LYS A 82 14.57 4.74 0.38
CA LYS A 82 13.60 5.35 1.30
C LYS A 82 12.95 6.56 0.62
N ALA A 83 11.62 6.61 0.63
CA ALA A 83 10.87 7.78 0.19
C ALA A 83 10.78 8.82 1.32
N THR A 84 10.73 10.09 0.94
CA THR A 84 10.57 11.22 1.85
C THR A 84 9.11 11.66 1.87
N GLU A 85 8.49 11.66 3.05
CA GLU A 85 7.13 12.19 3.21
C GLU A 85 7.11 13.69 2.88
N GLN A 86 6.05 14.13 2.18
CA GLN A 86 5.86 15.50 1.77
C GLN A 86 4.87 16.21 2.70
N ALA A 87 4.72 17.54 2.53
CA ALA A 87 3.76 18.32 3.31
C ALA A 87 2.30 17.92 3.04
N GLU A 88 2.00 17.45 1.83
CA GLU A 88 0.69 16.90 1.50
C GLU A 88 0.52 15.51 2.14
N LYS A 89 -0.57 15.33 2.89
CA LYS A 89 -0.85 14.08 3.61
C LYS A 89 -0.89 12.89 2.66
N GLY A 90 -0.13 11.85 3.00
CA GLY A 90 -0.05 10.60 2.23
C GLY A 90 0.78 10.69 0.96
N ALA A 91 1.42 11.83 0.68
CA ALA A 91 2.34 11.97 -0.45
C ALA A 91 3.78 11.72 -0.01
N TYR A 92 4.50 10.91 -0.79
CA TYR A 92 5.91 10.59 -0.57
C TYR A 92 6.66 10.78 -1.89
N LYS A 93 7.86 11.38 -1.84
CA LYS A 93 8.75 11.50 -3.00
C LYS A 93 9.93 10.56 -2.89
N VAL A 94 10.32 10.00 -4.02
CA VAL A 94 11.52 9.17 -4.15
C VAL A 94 12.13 9.37 -5.52
N ARG A 95 13.45 9.23 -5.61
CA ARG A 95 14.14 9.09 -6.90
C ARG A 95 14.39 7.62 -7.16
N LEU A 96 14.02 7.15 -8.35
CA LEU A 96 14.36 5.82 -8.83
C LEU A 96 15.39 5.94 -9.94
N GLU A 97 16.40 5.09 -9.87
CA GLU A 97 17.44 4.93 -10.88
C GLU A 97 17.25 3.53 -11.47
N LEU A 98 16.82 3.46 -12.73
CA LEU A 98 16.58 2.21 -13.44
C LEU A 98 17.83 1.80 -14.23
N GLU A 99 17.94 0.50 -14.51
CA GLU A 99 19.03 -0.03 -15.34
C GLU A 99 18.70 0.04 -16.84
N MET A 100 17.40 0.11 -17.18
CA MET A 100 16.89 0.17 -18.54
C MET A 100 15.41 0.58 -18.61
N HIS A 101 14.99 1.04 -19.79
CA HIS A 101 13.58 1.30 -20.11
C HIS A 101 12.79 -0.01 -20.22
N GLY A 102 11.47 0.08 -20.03
CA GLY A 102 10.54 -1.03 -20.17
C GLY A 102 9.55 -1.15 -19.02
N ASP A 103 8.98 -2.33 -18.85
CA ASP A 103 7.96 -2.61 -17.85
C ASP A 103 8.63 -3.01 -16.52
N TRP A 104 8.22 -2.37 -15.44
CA TRP A 104 8.75 -2.57 -14.10
C TRP A 104 7.62 -2.78 -13.09
N ALA A 105 7.82 -3.74 -12.20
CA ALA A 105 7.00 -3.93 -11.00
C ALA A 105 7.57 -3.05 -9.88
N VAL A 106 7.02 -1.85 -9.71
CA VAL A 106 7.40 -0.92 -8.63
C VAL A 106 6.83 -1.43 -7.31
N GLN A 107 7.70 -1.78 -6.38
CA GLN A 107 7.37 -2.36 -5.08
C GLN A 107 7.43 -1.27 -4.01
N ILE A 108 6.30 -1.00 -3.37
CA ILE A 108 6.16 0.03 -2.34
C ILE A 108 5.92 -0.69 -1.00
N ASP A 109 6.95 -0.71 -0.18
CA ASP A 109 6.95 -1.32 1.13
C ASP A 109 6.59 -0.30 2.21
N LEU A 110 5.57 -0.62 2.99
CA LEU A 110 5.05 0.23 4.06
C LEU A 110 5.38 -0.36 5.42
N ARG A 111 5.89 0.47 6.34
CA ARG A 111 6.14 0.11 7.74
C ARG A 111 5.64 1.20 8.67
N GLY A 112 5.30 0.81 9.91
CA GLY A 112 4.78 1.70 10.95
C GLY A 112 3.40 1.26 11.38
N ALA A 113 2.47 2.21 11.48
CA ALA A 113 1.06 1.97 11.83
C ALA A 113 0.32 1.10 10.78
N VAL A 114 0.80 1.09 9.53
CA VAL A 114 0.38 0.17 8.48
C VAL A 114 1.61 -0.61 8.02
N ARG A 115 1.46 -1.94 7.90
CA ARG A 115 2.46 -2.84 7.29
C ARG A 115 1.81 -3.52 6.10
N ASP A 116 2.25 -3.16 4.91
CA ASP A 116 1.68 -3.66 3.64
C ASP A 116 2.75 -3.56 2.54
N ARG A 117 2.54 -4.27 1.44
CA ARG A 117 3.31 -4.10 0.19
C ARG A 117 2.35 -3.86 -0.95
N VAL A 118 2.52 -2.75 -1.65
CA VAL A 118 1.76 -2.43 -2.87
C VAL A 118 2.67 -2.59 -4.06
N ILE A 119 2.20 -3.24 -5.12
CA ILE A 119 2.93 -3.38 -6.39
C ILE A 119 2.18 -2.59 -7.45
N SER A 120 2.89 -1.69 -8.13
CA SER A 120 2.40 -0.91 -9.27
C SER A 120 3.18 -1.28 -10.53
N MET A 121 2.48 -1.70 -11.57
CA MET A 121 3.09 -2.03 -12.86
C MET A 121 3.18 -0.76 -13.71
N LEU A 122 4.40 -0.28 -13.97
CA LEU A 122 4.65 0.92 -14.75
C LEU A 122 5.58 0.62 -15.91
N ARG A 123 5.37 1.29 -17.05
CA ARG A 123 6.27 1.30 -18.17
C ARG A 123 7.05 2.61 -18.17
N PHE A 124 8.37 2.51 -18.11
CA PHE A 124 9.29 3.64 -18.13
C PHE A 124 9.94 3.75 -19.50
N GLU A 125 9.77 4.88 -20.15
CA GLU A 125 10.40 5.25 -21.41
C GLU A 125 11.20 6.54 -21.22
N GLU A 126 11.86 7.00 -22.28
CA GLU A 126 12.69 8.21 -22.23
C GLU A 126 11.87 9.47 -21.92
N ALA A 127 10.68 9.59 -22.53
CA ALA A 127 9.84 10.78 -22.44
C ALA A 127 8.62 10.61 -21.51
N ASP A 128 8.18 9.38 -21.26
CA ASP A 128 6.93 9.12 -20.55
C ASP A 128 7.03 7.94 -19.57
N VAL A 129 6.15 7.98 -18.58
CA VAL A 129 5.91 6.87 -17.65
C VAL A 129 4.41 6.61 -17.61
N THR A 130 4.00 5.37 -17.87
CA THR A 130 2.58 5.00 -17.97
C THR A 130 2.25 3.77 -17.13
N ASP A 131 1.01 3.69 -16.64
CA ASP A 131 0.52 2.46 -16.00
C ASP A 131 0.41 1.33 -17.03
N VAL A 132 0.98 0.17 -16.72
CA VAL A 132 0.76 -1.05 -17.50
C VAL A 132 -0.61 -1.60 -17.10
N LYS A 133 -1.58 -1.47 -17.99
CA LYS A 133 -2.87 -2.16 -17.80
C LYS A 133 -2.62 -3.67 -17.80
N PRO A 134 -3.21 -4.43 -16.87
CA PRO A 134 -3.17 -5.88 -16.95
C PRO A 134 -3.70 -6.28 -18.33
N SER A 135 -2.93 -7.04 -19.10
CA SER A 135 -3.46 -7.58 -20.35
C SER A 135 -4.68 -8.43 -19.98
N SER A 136 -5.80 -8.23 -20.67
CA SER A 136 -6.99 -9.06 -20.50
C SER A 136 -6.67 -10.46 -21.01
N GLY A 137 -5.99 -11.25 -20.20
CA GLY A 137 -5.62 -12.62 -20.51
C GLY A 137 -6.89 -13.39 -20.82
N ARG A 138 -7.01 -13.78 -22.09
CA ARG A 138 -7.97 -14.76 -22.59
C ARG A 138 -7.90 -15.97 -21.68
N ARG A 139 -8.94 -16.20 -20.86
CA ARG A 139 -9.11 -17.49 -20.16
C ARG A 139 -9.23 -18.54 -21.25
N GLY A 140 -8.15 -19.28 -21.49
CA GLY A 140 -8.15 -20.45 -22.34
C GLY A 140 -9.14 -21.46 -21.77
N HIS A 141 -10.00 -21.95 -22.65
CA HIS A 141 -10.96 -23.02 -22.42
C HIS A 141 -10.27 -24.32 -22.02
#